data_AF-A0AB73N3S2-F1
#
_entry.id   AF-A0AB73N3S2-F1
#
_cell.length_a   1.000
_cell.length_b   1.000
_cell.length_c   1.000
_cell.angle_alpha   90.00
_cell.angle_beta   90.00
_cell.angle_gamma   90.00
#
_symmetry.space_group_name_H-M   'P 1'
#
loop_
_entity.id
_entity.type
_entity.pdbx_description
1 polymer ?
#
loop_
_entity_poly.entity_id
_entity_poly.type
_entity_poly.pdbx_seq_one_letter_code
_entity_poly.pdbx_strand_id
1 'polypeptide(L)'
;MVFNFLQNLNKQKNESNEVELSLDLTPDEQIVIKFLNNMDRNFGSTDKGRIEQGTYFEKFLASVFTLAKYRVEITKKSSNYDNRQYMGDGGIDLVLTKGKERIAVQAKSKRLNSNSYCLIGDEDIKNFAGISDGNWTRKMYITTSFFNSYACEQIETNEKAQKIEWYDRYRLLQLLNELIPETMLKYQLFTTLPKDVYVCPRCKKGMMVRLWSKKENKQFRGCSLYCGHTESIKN
;
A
#
# COMPACT_ATOMS: atom_id res chain seq x y z
N MET A 1 -6.25 25.32 30.52
CA MET A 1 -6.65 23.95 30.13
C MET A 1 -5.59 23.25 29.25
N VAL A 2 -4.28 23.53 29.43
CA VAL A 2 -3.17 22.93 28.65
C VAL A 2 -2.20 22.15 29.57
N PHE A 3 -2.18 22.46 30.86
CA PHE A 3 -1.30 21.79 31.84
C PHE A 3 -1.70 20.35 32.19
N ASN A 4 -2.99 19.98 32.07
CA ASN A 4 -3.47 18.62 32.37
C ASN A 4 -3.17 17.59 31.25
N PHE A 5 -2.83 18.04 30.03
CA PHE A 5 -2.53 17.12 28.93
C PHE A 5 -1.11 16.52 29.06
N LEU A 6 -0.15 17.31 29.54
CA LEU A 6 1.24 16.87 29.73
C LEU A 6 1.41 15.91 30.92
N GLN A 7 0.56 16.02 31.95
CA GLN A 7 0.62 15.10 33.09
C GLN A 7 0.07 13.70 32.75
N ASN A 8 -0.91 13.59 31.84
CA ASN A 8 -1.42 12.31 31.37
C ASN A 8 -0.43 11.56 30.45
N LEU A 9 0.45 12.27 29.74
CA LEU A 9 1.51 11.64 28.93
C LEU A 9 2.62 11.01 29.77
N ASN A 10 2.88 11.53 30.98
CA ASN A 10 3.89 10.96 31.88
C ASN A 10 3.38 9.77 32.70
N LYS A 11 2.06 9.56 32.80
CA LYS A 11 1.48 8.44 33.57
C LYS A 11 1.26 7.17 32.75
N GLN A 12 1.29 7.25 31.41
CA GLN A 12 1.28 6.09 30.50
C GLN A 12 2.69 5.55 30.20
N LYS A 13 3.74 6.13 30.80
CA LYS A 13 5.15 5.81 30.49
C LYS A 13 5.71 4.57 31.21
N ASN A 14 4.87 3.80 31.92
CA ASN A 14 5.31 2.65 32.72
C ASN A 14 4.79 1.28 32.25
N GLU A 15 4.27 1.17 31.03
CA GLU A 15 4.03 -0.11 30.36
C GLU A 15 4.41 -0.04 28.86
N SER A 16 5.51 0.64 28.53
CA SER A 16 6.12 0.42 27.22
C SER A 16 6.83 -0.93 27.26
N ASN A 17 6.14 -1.97 26.80
CA ASN A 17 6.84 -3.01 26.03
C ASN A 17 7.60 -2.24 24.96
N GLU A 18 8.91 -2.04 25.14
CA GLU A 18 9.78 -1.51 24.10
C GLU A 18 9.73 -2.53 22.96
N VAL A 19 8.77 -2.35 22.06
CA VAL A 19 8.77 -3.01 20.76
C VAL A 19 10.03 -2.51 20.10
N GLU A 20 11.01 -3.40 20.02
CA GLU A 20 12.30 -3.11 19.42
C GLU A 20 12.05 -2.69 17.97
N LEU A 21 12.12 -1.38 17.69
CA LEU A 21 11.80 -0.81 16.39
C LEU A 21 12.81 -1.32 15.36
N SER A 22 12.39 -2.31 14.58
CA SER A 22 13.15 -2.74 13.40
C SER A 22 12.80 -1.84 12.23
N LEU A 23 13.82 -1.18 11.66
CA LEU A 23 13.70 -0.43 10.42
C LEU A 23 13.91 -1.31 9.19
N ASP A 24 14.15 -2.59 9.39
CA ASP A 24 14.21 -3.54 8.28
C ASP A 24 12.82 -3.74 7.68
N LEU A 25 12.79 -3.92 6.36
CA LEU A 25 11.56 -4.12 5.62
C LEU A 25 11.42 -5.58 5.24
N THR A 26 10.32 -6.19 5.68
CA THR A 26 9.90 -7.51 5.18
C THR A 26 9.63 -7.45 3.66
N PRO A 27 9.63 -8.60 2.96
CA PRO A 27 9.37 -8.63 1.52
C PRO A 27 8.06 -7.94 1.11
N ASP A 28 6.98 -8.12 1.88
CA ASP A 28 5.69 -7.47 1.61
C ASP A 28 5.77 -5.96 1.83
N GLU A 29 6.44 -5.50 2.89
CA GLU A 29 6.65 -4.05 3.13
C GLU A 29 7.47 -3.40 2.01
N GLN A 30 8.48 -4.10 1.47
CA GLN A 30 9.25 -3.62 0.33
C GLN A 30 8.37 -3.46 -0.91
N ILE A 31 7.45 -4.39 -1.17
CA ILE A 31 6.49 -4.28 -2.28
C ILE A 31 5.57 -3.08 -2.07
N VAL A 32 5.02 -2.92 -0.87
CA VAL A 32 4.15 -1.78 -0.49
C VAL A 32 4.86 -0.46 -0.70
N ILE A 33 6.05 -0.28 -0.10
CA ILE A 33 6.81 0.96 -0.17
C ILE A 33 7.27 1.26 -1.61
N LYS A 34 7.67 0.24 -2.38
CA LYS A 34 8.04 0.41 -3.79
C LYS A 34 6.85 0.89 -4.63
N PHE A 35 5.67 0.35 -4.38
CA PHE A 35 4.44 0.79 -5.04
C PHE A 35 4.08 2.22 -4.67
N LEU A 36 4.07 2.58 -3.39
CA LEU A 36 3.73 3.93 -2.94
C LEU A 36 4.66 5.00 -3.54
N ASN A 37 5.96 4.73 -3.60
CA ASN A 37 6.94 5.60 -4.24
C ASN A 37 6.73 5.77 -5.76
N ASN A 38 6.02 4.85 -6.41
CA ASN A 38 5.87 4.78 -7.87
C ASN A 38 4.43 4.43 -8.27
N MET A 39 3.43 4.97 -7.59
CA MET A 39 2.02 4.61 -7.79
C MET A 39 1.56 4.89 -9.23
N ASP A 40 2.11 5.94 -9.84
CA ASP A 40 1.83 6.37 -11.21
C ASP A 40 2.91 5.93 -12.22
N ARG A 41 3.60 4.81 -11.95
CA ARG A 41 4.62 4.25 -12.86
C ARG A 41 4.05 4.00 -14.25
N ASN A 42 4.78 4.41 -15.28
CA ASN A 42 4.43 4.12 -16.67
C ASN A 42 4.88 2.71 -17.08
N PHE A 43 3.94 1.89 -17.55
CA PHE A 43 4.18 0.54 -18.09
C PHE A 43 4.06 0.48 -19.62
N GLY A 44 3.88 1.62 -20.29
CA GLY A 44 3.56 1.70 -21.71
C GLY A 44 2.06 1.55 -21.98
N SER A 45 1.67 1.75 -23.24
CA SER A 45 0.27 1.67 -23.71
C SER A 45 -0.07 0.33 -24.38
N THR A 46 0.89 -0.59 -24.46
CA THR A 46 0.70 -1.92 -25.05
C THR A 46 -0.14 -2.80 -24.12
N ASP A 47 -0.73 -3.87 -24.65
CA ASP A 47 -1.51 -4.81 -23.83
C ASP A 47 -0.65 -5.45 -22.75
N LYS A 48 0.61 -5.76 -23.06
CA LYS A 48 1.60 -6.21 -22.06
C LYS A 48 1.77 -5.17 -20.95
N GLY A 49 1.91 -3.90 -21.29
CA GLY A 49 2.02 -2.81 -20.31
C GLY A 49 0.79 -2.68 -19.42
N ARG A 50 -0.41 -2.80 -19.99
CA ARG A 50 -1.68 -2.77 -19.24
C ARG A 50 -1.79 -3.95 -18.27
N ILE A 51 -1.40 -5.15 -18.71
CA ILE A 51 -1.37 -6.36 -17.87
C ILE A 51 -0.37 -6.17 -16.73
N GLU A 52 0.85 -5.71 -17.03
CA GLU A 52 1.89 -5.45 -16.03
C GLU A 52 1.44 -4.42 -15.00
N GLN A 53 0.75 -3.36 -15.43
CA GLN A 53 0.20 -2.35 -14.53
C GLN A 53 -0.85 -2.94 -13.58
N GLY A 54 -1.80 -3.74 -14.10
CA GLY A 54 -2.80 -4.43 -13.27
C GLY A 54 -2.15 -5.37 -12.27
N THR A 55 -1.27 -6.25 -12.74
CA THR A 55 -0.53 -7.20 -11.89
C THR A 55 0.34 -6.49 -10.85
N TYR A 56 0.93 -5.33 -11.17
CA TYR A 56 1.68 -4.54 -10.21
C TYR A 56 0.80 -4.05 -9.06
N PHE A 57 -0.42 -3.62 -9.35
CA PHE A 57 -1.37 -3.16 -8.35
C PHE A 57 -1.99 -4.31 -7.53
N GLU A 58 -2.32 -5.43 -8.17
CA GLU A 58 -2.81 -6.65 -7.49
C GLU A 58 -1.79 -7.19 -6.49
N LYS A 59 -0.51 -7.25 -6.89
CA LYS A 59 0.59 -7.68 -5.98
C LYS A 59 0.77 -6.72 -4.81
N PHE A 60 0.61 -5.42 -5.05
CA PHE A 60 0.63 -4.42 -4.00
C PHE A 60 -0.50 -4.66 -2.98
N LEU A 61 -1.75 -4.77 -3.43
CA LEU A 61 -2.89 -5.04 -2.54
C LEU A 61 -2.74 -6.38 -1.82
N ALA A 62 -2.26 -7.41 -2.50
CA ALA A 62 -2.00 -8.69 -1.87
C ALA A 62 -0.99 -8.60 -0.72
N SER A 63 0.06 -7.78 -0.88
CA SER A 63 1.06 -7.53 0.17
C SER A 63 0.44 -6.78 1.36
N VAL A 64 -0.37 -5.73 1.09
CA VAL A 64 -1.11 -4.98 2.11
C VAL A 64 -2.00 -5.89 2.95
N PHE A 65 -2.83 -6.71 2.29
CA PHE A 65 -3.76 -7.59 3.00
C PHE A 65 -3.06 -8.75 3.70
N THR A 66 -1.94 -9.24 3.17
CA THR A 66 -1.10 -10.24 3.84
C THR A 66 -0.50 -9.69 5.13
N LEU A 67 0.03 -8.45 5.10
CA LEU A 67 0.51 -7.75 6.30
C LEU A 67 -0.62 -7.58 7.33
N ALA A 68 -1.84 -7.29 6.88
CA ALA A 68 -3.05 -7.22 7.70
C ALA A 68 -3.63 -8.60 8.11
N LYS A 69 -2.89 -9.69 7.88
CA LYS A 69 -3.19 -11.07 8.29
C LYS A 69 -4.42 -11.69 7.60
N TYR A 70 -4.73 -11.25 6.38
CA TYR A 70 -5.65 -11.97 5.50
C TYR A 70 -4.88 -13.06 4.74
N ARG A 71 -5.55 -14.20 4.49
CA ARG A 71 -5.16 -15.09 3.40
C ARG A 71 -5.61 -14.45 2.10
N VAL A 72 -4.71 -14.33 1.13
CA VAL A 72 -4.98 -13.68 -0.15
C VAL A 72 -4.83 -14.68 -1.30
N GLU A 73 -5.79 -14.67 -2.21
CA GLU A 73 -5.73 -15.33 -3.51
C GLU A 73 -5.89 -14.27 -4.60
N ILE A 74 -4.90 -14.15 -5.49
CA ILE A 74 -5.04 -13.38 -6.74
C ILE A 74 -5.70 -14.29 -7.76
N THR A 75 -6.83 -13.86 -8.31
CA THR A 75 -7.59 -14.67 -9.27
C THR A 75 -6.87 -14.75 -10.62
N LYS A 76 -7.05 -15.86 -11.33
CA LYS A 76 -6.43 -16.04 -12.63
C LYS A 76 -7.25 -15.32 -13.70
N LYS A 77 -6.60 -14.44 -14.47
CA LYS A 77 -7.19 -13.73 -15.62
C LYS A 77 -7.53 -14.60 -16.82
N SER A 78 -7.19 -15.89 -16.77
CA SER A 78 -7.59 -16.84 -17.79
C SER A 78 -7.93 -18.20 -17.20
N SER A 79 -9.03 -18.77 -17.66
CA SER A 79 -9.39 -20.17 -17.43
C SER A 79 -9.61 -20.87 -18.77
N ASN A 80 -9.17 -22.12 -18.84
CA ASN A 80 -9.46 -22.99 -19.99
C ASN A 80 -10.73 -23.77 -19.66
N TYR A 81 -11.77 -23.59 -20.45
CA TYR A 81 -12.99 -24.40 -20.37
C TYR A 81 -13.33 -24.86 -21.79
N ASP A 82 -13.52 -26.16 -21.96
CA ASP A 82 -13.94 -26.78 -23.23
C ASP A 82 -13.10 -26.35 -24.46
N ASN A 83 -11.77 -26.50 -24.35
CA ASN A 83 -10.78 -26.08 -25.36
C ASN A 83 -10.85 -24.59 -25.80
N ARG A 84 -11.52 -23.73 -25.03
CA ARG A 84 -11.53 -22.28 -25.22
C ARG A 84 -10.85 -21.59 -24.04
N GLN A 85 -9.98 -20.64 -24.36
CA GLN A 85 -9.37 -19.76 -23.37
C GLN A 85 -10.33 -18.60 -23.09
N TYR A 86 -10.92 -18.60 -21.90
CA TYR A 86 -11.73 -17.48 -21.42
C TYR A 86 -10.79 -16.47 -20.77
N MET A 87 -10.74 -15.26 -21.32
CA MET A 87 -10.02 -14.11 -20.75
C MET A 87 -11.00 -13.34 -19.87
N GLY A 88 -10.74 -13.28 -18.57
CA GLY A 88 -11.58 -12.57 -17.60
C GLY A 88 -11.56 -13.24 -16.23
N ASP A 89 -11.43 -12.42 -15.19
CA ASP A 89 -11.47 -12.80 -13.77
C ASP A 89 -12.89 -12.70 -13.17
N GLY A 90 -13.91 -12.47 -14.02
CA GLY A 90 -15.29 -12.26 -13.57
C GLY A 90 -15.51 -10.95 -12.82
N GLY A 91 -14.57 -9.99 -12.91
CA GLY A 91 -14.60 -8.73 -12.18
C GLY A 91 -14.12 -8.85 -10.74
N ILE A 92 -13.38 -9.91 -10.39
CA ILE A 92 -12.82 -10.10 -9.05
C ILE A 92 -11.33 -10.40 -9.23
N ASP A 93 -10.46 -9.47 -8.86
CA ASP A 93 -9.00 -9.59 -8.98
C ASP A 93 -8.37 -10.29 -7.76
N LEU A 94 -8.95 -10.10 -6.57
CA LEU A 94 -8.49 -10.76 -5.33
C LEU A 94 -9.66 -11.34 -4.54
N VAL A 95 -9.38 -12.46 -3.87
CA VAL A 95 -10.22 -13.03 -2.82
C VAL A 95 -9.46 -12.98 -1.50
N LEU A 96 -10.04 -12.34 -0.50
CA LEU A 96 -9.46 -12.25 0.84
C LEU A 96 -10.23 -13.14 1.80
N THR A 97 -9.54 -13.80 2.72
CA THR A 97 -10.16 -14.61 3.78
C THR A 97 -9.52 -14.34 5.13
N LYS A 98 -10.35 -14.08 6.15
CA LYS A 98 -9.92 -13.94 7.54
C LYS A 98 -11.04 -14.41 8.48
N GLY A 99 -10.81 -15.53 9.15
CA GLY A 99 -11.86 -16.19 9.92
C GLY A 99 -13.05 -16.56 9.03
N LYS A 100 -14.24 -16.02 9.34
CA LYS A 100 -15.48 -16.23 8.56
C LYS A 100 -15.66 -15.24 7.41
N GLU A 101 -14.82 -14.21 7.33
CA GLU A 101 -14.92 -13.22 6.26
C GLU A 101 -14.37 -13.79 4.96
N ARG A 102 -15.14 -13.67 3.88
CA ARG A 102 -14.71 -13.91 2.50
C ARG A 102 -15.05 -12.70 1.65
N ILE A 103 -14.03 -12.00 1.14
CA ILE A 103 -14.18 -10.69 0.51
C ILE A 103 -13.77 -10.79 -0.95
N ALA A 104 -14.62 -10.31 -1.85
CA ALA A 104 -14.28 -10.13 -3.26
C ALA A 104 -13.75 -8.71 -3.50
N VAL A 105 -12.62 -8.58 -4.18
CA VAL A 105 -11.98 -7.30 -4.46
C VAL A 105 -11.77 -7.13 -5.95
N GLN A 106 -12.26 -6.03 -6.52
CA GLN A 106 -11.80 -5.52 -7.81
C GLN A 106 -10.71 -4.47 -7.57
N ALA A 107 -9.61 -4.58 -8.30
CA ALA A 107 -8.44 -3.72 -8.26
C ALA A 107 -8.23 -3.03 -9.61
N LYS A 108 -8.50 -1.72 -9.69
CA LYS A 108 -8.32 -0.94 -10.92
C LYS A 108 -7.16 0.05 -10.79
N SER A 109 -6.06 -0.21 -11.48
CA SER A 109 -4.98 0.78 -11.58
C SER A 109 -5.23 1.75 -12.74
N LYS A 110 -5.36 3.05 -12.43
CA LYS A 110 -5.33 4.14 -13.43
C LYS A 110 -4.35 5.21 -12.95
N ARG A 111 -3.47 5.66 -13.86
CA ARG A 111 -2.42 6.64 -13.57
C ARG A 111 -2.96 8.06 -13.69
N LEU A 112 -2.59 8.93 -12.77
CA LEU A 112 -2.95 10.35 -12.83
C LEU A 112 -2.00 11.19 -13.68
N ASN A 113 -0.80 10.68 -13.97
CA ASN A 113 0.20 11.33 -14.84
C ASN A 113 0.11 10.89 -16.32
N SER A 114 -1.04 10.36 -16.76
CA SER A 114 -1.28 10.02 -18.16
C SER A 114 -1.74 11.24 -18.94
N ASN A 115 -1.44 11.29 -20.25
CA ASN A 115 -1.95 12.32 -21.15
C ASN A 115 -3.45 12.16 -21.48
N SER A 116 -4.09 11.09 -21.01
CA SER A 116 -5.52 10.80 -21.20
C SER A 116 -6.26 10.78 -19.88
N TYR A 117 -7.56 11.14 -19.92
CA TYR A 117 -8.42 11.15 -18.73
C TYR A 117 -8.56 9.74 -18.15
N CYS A 118 -8.29 9.60 -16.85
CA CYS A 118 -8.08 8.31 -16.19
C CYS A 118 -8.96 8.11 -14.94
N LEU A 119 -10.15 8.71 -14.87
CA LEU A 119 -11.09 8.51 -13.74
C LEU A 119 -11.91 7.23 -13.89
N ILE A 120 -12.48 6.76 -12.77
CA ILE A 120 -13.46 5.66 -12.75
C ILE A 120 -14.84 6.23 -13.09
N GLY A 121 -15.53 5.59 -14.03
CA GLY A 121 -16.83 6.03 -14.55
C GLY A 121 -18.00 5.19 -14.03
N ASP A 122 -19.22 5.56 -14.41
CA ASP A 122 -20.45 4.88 -14.03
C ASP A 122 -20.51 3.43 -14.55
N GLU A 123 -19.96 3.16 -15.72
CA GLU A 123 -19.87 1.80 -16.27
C GLU A 123 -19.03 0.87 -15.38
N ASP A 124 -17.90 1.36 -14.85
CA ASP A 124 -17.07 0.60 -13.91
C ASP A 124 -17.90 0.22 -12.65
N ILE A 125 -18.73 1.15 -12.15
CA ILE A 125 -19.61 0.92 -10.99
C ILE A 125 -20.70 -0.10 -11.31
N LYS A 126 -21.40 0.06 -12.43
CA LYS A 126 -22.49 -0.84 -12.87
C LYS A 126 -21.98 -2.26 -13.07
N ASN A 127 -20.82 -2.42 -13.71
CA ASN A 127 -20.22 -3.72 -13.98
C ASN A 127 -19.88 -4.46 -12.68
N PHE A 128 -19.22 -3.79 -11.73
CA PHE A 128 -18.84 -4.43 -10.47
C PHE A 128 -20.04 -4.62 -9.53
N ALA A 129 -20.99 -3.69 -9.49
CA ALA A 129 -22.25 -3.88 -8.74
C ALA A 129 -23.10 -5.04 -9.27
N GLY A 130 -22.96 -5.35 -10.57
CA GLY A 130 -23.66 -6.43 -11.25
C GLY A 130 -23.15 -7.83 -10.95
N ILE A 131 -21.96 -8.00 -10.36
CA ILE A 131 -21.43 -9.33 -10.04
C ILE A 131 -22.29 -10.03 -8.99
N SER A 132 -22.36 -11.36 -9.09
CA SER A 132 -23.11 -12.19 -8.14
C SER A 132 -22.62 -11.97 -6.70
N ASP A 133 -23.57 -11.84 -5.77
CA ASP A 133 -23.27 -11.75 -4.35
C ASP A 133 -22.67 -13.06 -3.79
N GLY A 134 -22.84 -14.18 -4.50
CA GLY A 134 -22.19 -15.46 -4.18
C GLY A 134 -22.32 -15.83 -2.70
N ASN A 135 -21.18 -16.18 -2.09
CA ASN A 135 -21.02 -16.32 -0.64
C ASN A 135 -20.07 -15.26 -0.07
N TRP A 136 -20.01 -14.08 -0.70
CA TRP A 136 -19.16 -12.98 -0.26
C TRP A 136 -19.76 -12.34 0.99
N THR A 137 -18.94 -12.14 2.02
CA THR A 137 -19.34 -11.37 3.21
C THR A 137 -19.44 -9.89 2.88
N ARG A 138 -18.51 -9.39 2.05
CA ARG A 138 -18.50 -8.03 1.51
C ARG A 138 -17.77 -7.98 0.17
N LYS A 139 -17.98 -6.89 -0.58
CA LYS A 139 -17.31 -6.58 -1.84
C LYS A 139 -16.55 -5.26 -1.71
N MET A 140 -15.36 -5.18 -2.29
CA MET A 140 -14.52 -3.99 -2.31
C MET A 140 -14.13 -3.63 -3.74
N TYR A 141 -14.17 -2.35 -4.09
CA TYR A 141 -13.56 -1.81 -5.30
C TYR A 141 -12.46 -0.84 -4.91
N ILE A 142 -11.23 -1.12 -5.33
CA ILE A 142 -10.06 -0.33 -4.97
C ILE A 142 -9.40 0.20 -6.23
N THR A 143 -9.13 1.50 -6.28
CA THR A 143 -8.46 2.14 -7.42
C THR A 143 -7.34 3.07 -7.01
N THR A 144 -6.38 3.25 -7.91
CA THR A 144 -5.35 4.30 -7.78
C THR A 144 -5.81 5.64 -8.36
N SER A 145 -7.07 5.79 -8.78
CA SER A 145 -7.61 7.03 -9.33
C SER A 145 -8.83 7.51 -8.53
N PHE A 146 -9.58 8.46 -9.08
CA PHE A 146 -10.78 9.01 -8.47
C PHE A 146 -12.04 8.63 -9.23
N PHE A 147 -13.17 8.60 -8.53
CA PHE A 147 -14.49 8.46 -9.13
C PHE A 147 -14.91 9.80 -9.74
N ASN A 148 -15.48 9.76 -10.95
CA ASN A 148 -16.12 10.94 -11.53
C ASN A 148 -17.53 11.14 -10.94
N SER A 149 -18.19 12.25 -11.26
CA SER A 149 -19.52 12.57 -10.75
C SER A 149 -20.57 11.50 -11.08
N TYR A 150 -20.52 10.92 -12.29
CA TYR A 150 -21.43 9.86 -12.70
C TYR A 150 -21.23 8.56 -11.91
N ALA A 151 -19.99 8.21 -11.59
CA ALA A 151 -19.68 7.08 -10.71
C ALA A 151 -20.22 7.33 -9.29
N CYS A 152 -20.04 8.53 -8.74
CA CYS A 152 -20.61 8.89 -7.44
C CYS A 152 -22.14 8.80 -7.43
N GLU A 153 -22.81 9.34 -8.45
CA GLU A 153 -24.26 9.23 -8.60
C GLU A 153 -24.72 7.77 -8.65
N GLN A 154 -24.02 6.90 -9.39
CA GLN A 154 -24.34 5.47 -9.40
C GLN A 154 -24.14 4.81 -8.03
N ILE A 155 -23.07 5.13 -7.31
CA ILE A 155 -22.84 4.60 -5.96
C ILE A 155 -23.98 5.01 -5.02
N GLU A 156 -24.46 6.24 -5.14
CA GLU A 156 -25.53 6.78 -4.30
C GLU A 156 -26.92 6.24 -4.65
N THR A 157 -27.20 5.97 -5.93
CA THR A 157 -28.55 5.63 -6.40
C THR A 157 -28.78 4.13 -6.63
N ASN A 158 -27.72 3.33 -6.82
CA ASN A 158 -27.84 1.90 -7.08
C ASN A 158 -27.73 1.08 -5.78
N GLU A 159 -28.83 0.43 -5.38
CA GLU A 159 -28.90 -0.38 -4.15
C GLU A 159 -27.84 -1.49 -4.06
N LYS A 160 -27.40 -2.05 -5.20
CA LYS A 160 -26.31 -3.04 -5.21
C LYS A 160 -24.96 -2.38 -4.98
N ALA A 161 -24.74 -1.19 -5.53
CA ALA A 161 -23.50 -0.44 -5.35
C ALA A 161 -23.34 0.07 -3.92
N GLN A 162 -24.42 0.44 -3.24
CA GLN A 162 -24.40 0.88 -1.84
C GLN A 162 -23.89 -0.20 -0.86
N LYS A 163 -23.95 -1.48 -1.25
CA LYS A 163 -23.44 -2.61 -0.45
C LYS A 163 -21.96 -2.92 -0.69
N ILE A 164 -21.29 -2.09 -1.49
CA ILE A 164 -19.89 -2.26 -1.87
C ILE A 164 -19.07 -1.16 -1.22
N GLU A 165 -17.88 -1.53 -0.74
CA GLU A 165 -16.92 -0.57 -0.22
C GLU A 165 -16.08 0.00 -1.38
N TRP A 166 -16.18 1.31 -1.60
CA TRP A 166 -15.53 2.00 -2.72
C TRP A 166 -14.34 2.85 -2.23
N TYR A 167 -13.14 2.46 -2.67
CA TYR A 167 -11.89 3.08 -2.31
C TYR A 167 -11.26 3.76 -3.54
N ASP A 168 -11.42 5.08 -3.61
CA ASP A 168 -10.61 5.92 -4.51
C ASP A 168 -9.17 6.06 -3.98
N ARG A 169 -8.33 6.84 -4.66
CA ARG A 169 -6.94 7.06 -4.22
C ARG A 169 -6.86 7.58 -2.77
N TYR A 170 -7.74 8.48 -2.34
CA TYR A 170 -7.68 9.03 -0.98
C TYR A 170 -8.09 7.99 0.05
N ARG A 171 -9.22 7.31 -0.17
CA ARG A 171 -9.72 6.25 0.70
C ARG A 171 -8.80 5.03 0.73
N LEU A 172 -8.10 4.74 -0.37
CA LEU A 172 -7.03 3.73 -0.39
C LEU A 172 -5.97 4.10 0.64
N LEU A 173 -5.45 5.33 0.66
CA LEU A 173 -4.44 5.74 1.65
C LEU A 173 -4.97 5.66 3.08
N GLN A 174 -6.26 5.96 3.32
CA GLN A 174 -6.89 5.76 4.63
C GLN A 174 -6.91 4.27 5.01
N LEU A 175 -7.36 3.41 4.09
CA LEU A 175 -7.37 1.96 4.27
C LEU A 175 -5.96 1.41 4.59
N LEU A 176 -4.91 1.93 3.94
CA LEU A 176 -3.53 1.52 4.26
C LEU A 176 -3.13 1.90 5.69
N ASN A 177 -3.47 3.11 6.14
CA ASN A 177 -3.17 3.53 7.52
C ASN A 177 -3.91 2.68 8.55
N GLU A 178 -5.11 2.21 8.24
CA GLU A 178 -5.89 1.31 9.11
C GLU A 178 -5.33 -0.11 9.12
N LEU A 179 -4.99 -0.66 7.95
CA LEU A 179 -4.57 -2.05 7.80
C LEU A 179 -3.10 -2.29 8.18
N ILE A 180 -2.22 -1.35 7.84
CA ILE A 180 -0.75 -1.51 7.96
C ILE A 180 -0.07 -0.24 8.51
N PRO A 181 -0.50 0.26 9.70
CA PRO A 181 -0.03 1.53 10.26
C PRO A 181 1.50 1.60 10.42
N GLU A 182 2.14 0.50 10.85
CA GLU A 182 3.60 0.45 11.01
C GLU A 182 4.34 0.63 9.68
N THR A 183 3.88 -0.05 8.63
CA THR A 183 4.46 0.08 7.29
C THR A 183 4.25 1.47 6.71
N MET A 184 3.08 2.08 6.94
CA MET A 184 2.81 3.46 6.55
C MET A 184 3.69 4.46 7.29
N LEU A 185 3.96 4.24 8.58
CA LEU A 185 4.89 5.06 9.36
C LEU A 185 6.33 4.92 8.84
N LYS A 186 6.78 3.70 8.52
CA LYS A 186 8.09 3.47 7.89
C LYS A 186 8.19 4.19 6.53
N TYR A 187 7.12 4.13 5.72
CA TYR A 187 7.05 4.86 4.45
C TYR A 187 7.19 6.38 4.64
N GLN A 188 6.44 6.97 5.57
CA GLN A 188 6.53 8.40 5.91
C GLN A 188 7.92 8.78 6.43
N LEU A 189 8.52 7.96 7.29
CA LEU A 189 9.89 8.15 7.73
C LEU A 189 10.83 8.18 6.52
N PHE A 190 10.85 7.13 5.69
CA PHE A 190 11.81 7.03 4.59
C PHE A 190 11.65 8.10 3.52
N THR A 191 10.45 8.60 3.29
CA THR A 191 10.18 9.68 2.33
C THR A 191 10.56 11.06 2.82
N THR A 192 10.71 11.25 4.14
CA THR A 192 11.12 12.53 4.74
C THR A 192 12.62 12.63 5.01
N LEU A 193 13.35 11.52 4.86
CA LEU A 193 14.79 11.51 5.09
C LEU A 193 15.56 12.21 3.97
N PRO A 194 16.67 12.90 4.30
CA PRO A 194 17.66 13.31 3.33
C PRO A 194 18.19 12.11 2.53
N LYS A 195 18.54 12.32 1.25
CA LYS A 195 19.03 11.25 0.35
C LYS A 195 20.24 10.49 0.88
N ASP A 196 21.05 11.13 1.72
CA ASP A 196 22.22 10.54 2.34
C ASP A 196 21.94 9.90 3.71
N VAL A 197 20.70 9.87 4.19
CA VAL A 197 20.33 9.16 5.43
C VAL A 197 19.58 7.89 5.08
N TYR A 198 20.09 6.75 5.56
CA TYR A 198 19.53 5.44 5.23
C TYR A 198 19.72 4.45 6.38
N VAL A 199 19.01 3.32 6.36
CA VAL A 199 19.06 2.33 7.44
C VAL A 199 20.47 1.74 7.57
N CYS A 200 20.98 1.67 8.81
CA CYS A 200 22.29 1.10 9.09
C CYS A 200 22.36 -0.36 8.63
N PRO A 201 23.29 -0.72 7.74
CA PRO A 201 23.34 -2.05 7.17
C PRO A 201 23.74 -3.12 8.19
N ARG A 202 24.44 -2.74 9.28
CA ARG A 202 24.90 -3.64 10.33
C ARG A 202 23.82 -3.98 11.34
N CYS A 203 23.20 -2.98 11.98
CA CYS A 203 22.26 -3.23 13.08
C CYS A 203 20.78 -3.22 12.66
N LYS A 204 20.45 -2.73 11.45
CA LYS A 204 19.08 -2.61 10.91
C LYS A 204 18.08 -1.80 11.75
N LYS A 205 18.56 -1.17 12.83
CA LYS A 205 17.76 -0.39 13.80
C LYS A 205 18.12 1.09 13.79
N GLY A 206 19.40 1.41 13.61
CA GLY A 206 19.88 2.79 13.52
C GLY A 206 19.92 3.31 12.09
N MET A 207 20.17 4.60 11.95
CA MET A 207 20.32 5.29 10.67
C MET A 207 21.78 5.68 10.43
N MET A 208 22.24 5.57 9.19
CA MET A 208 23.52 6.14 8.77
C MET A 208 23.37 7.64 8.60
N VAL A 209 24.09 8.41 9.41
CA VAL A 209 24.09 9.88 9.40
C VAL A 209 25.51 10.41 9.23
N ARG A 210 25.66 11.62 8.68
CA ARG A 210 26.96 12.29 8.62
C ARG A 210 27.37 12.77 10.00
N LEU A 211 28.59 12.44 10.40
CA LEU A 211 29.24 12.83 11.65
C LEU A 211 30.59 13.48 11.35
N TRP A 212 31.08 14.30 12.29
CA TRP A 212 32.39 14.94 12.23
C TRP A 212 33.35 14.32 13.24
N SER A 213 34.52 13.85 12.79
CA SER A 213 35.61 13.44 13.68
C SER A 213 36.53 14.62 13.95
N LYS A 214 36.56 15.10 15.20
CA LYS A 214 37.51 16.16 15.62
C LYS A 214 38.97 15.70 15.52
N LYS A 215 39.24 14.43 15.88
CA LYS A 215 40.60 13.85 15.87
C LYS A 215 41.18 13.78 14.45
N GLU A 216 40.34 13.39 13.50
CA GLU A 216 40.75 13.13 12.11
C GLU A 216 40.46 14.33 11.19
N ASN A 217 39.87 15.41 11.74
CA ASN A 217 39.42 16.61 11.03
C ASN A 217 38.63 16.31 9.74
N LYS A 218 37.77 15.28 9.77
CA LYS A 218 37.05 14.77 8.58
C LYS A 218 35.64 14.31 8.89
N GLN A 219 34.76 14.40 7.89
CA GLN A 219 33.43 13.80 7.93
C GLN A 219 33.47 12.30 7.64
N PHE A 220 32.57 11.57 8.28
CA PHE A 220 32.32 10.15 8.02
C PHE A 220 30.84 9.86 8.24
N ARG A 221 30.35 8.70 7.80
CA ARG A 221 29.01 8.24 8.16
C ARG A 221 29.11 7.31 9.36
N GLY A 222 28.23 7.48 10.34
CA GLY A 222 28.12 6.59 11.48
C GLY A 222 26.68 6.19 11.75
N CYS A 223 26.50 5.02 12.36
CA CYS A 223 25.18 4.60 12.85
C CYS A 223 24.72 5.50 14.01
N SER A 224 23.49 5.98 13.96
CA SER A 224 22.87 6.79 15.03
C SER A 224 22.76 6.08 16.38
N LEU A 225 22.79 4.74 16.39
CA LEU A 225 22.82 3.91 17.59
C LEU A 225 24.24 3.49 18.00
N TYR A 226 25.27 4.02 17.34
CA TYR A 226 26.68 3.74 17.65
C TYR A 226 27.02 2.24 17.72
N CYS A 227 26.46 1.42 16.83
CA CYS A 227 26.73 -0.04 16.77
C CYS A 227 28.15 -0.40 16.26
N GLY A 228 29.06 0.57 16.17
CA GLY A 228 30.41 0.41 15.63
C GLY A 228 30.49 0.29 14.11
N HIS A 229 29.40 0.48 13.35
CA HIS A 229 29.45 0.58 11.89
C HIS A 229 29.71 2.03 11.45
N THR A 230 30.74 2.22 10.64
CA THR A 230 31.12 3.52 10.06
C THR A 230 31.54 3.36 8.60
N GLU A 231 31.40 4.43 7.83
CA GLU A 231 31.81 4.48 6.42
C GLU A 231 32.54 5.79 6.13
N SER A 232 33.63 5.70 5.36
CA SER A 232 34.30 6.88 4.82
C SER A 232 33.40 7.58 3.80
N ILE A 233 33.33 8.91 3.84
CA ILE A 233 32.73 9.69 2.77
C ILE A 233 33.81 9.90 1.72
N LYS A 234 33.63 9.34 0.52
CA LYS A 234 34.49 9.68 -0.63
C LYS A 234 34.04 11.05 -1.14
N ASN A 235 35.01 11.95 -1.29
CA ASN A 235 34.82 13.22 -1.98
C ASN A 235 34.67 12.99 -3.48
#